data_AF-A0A2N7F894-F1
#
_entry.id   AF-A0A2N7F894-F1
#
_cell.length_a   1.000
_cell.length_b   1.000
_cell.length_c   1.000
_cell.angle_alpha   90.00
_cell.angle_beta   90.00
_cell.angle_gamma   90.00
#
_symmetry.space_group_name_H-M   'P 1'
#
loop_
_entity.id
_entity.type
_entity.pdbx_description
1 polymer ?
#
loop_
_entity_poly.entity_id
_entity_poly.type
_entity_poly.pdbx_seq_one_letter_code
_entity_poly.pdbx_strand_id
1 'polypeptide(L)' 'MNESNYPTLMHVENINSLESLLFDKDAEGLHLFCSFNREELNPEIINKLQHSQFNSISFNNAKAIYPDGPRDT' A
#
# COMPACT_ATOMS: atom_id res chain seq x y z
N MET A 1 19.08 -14.48 18.04
CA MET A 1 17.71 -13.98 18.19
C MET A 1 17.09 -14.07 16.81
N ASN A 2 16.14 -14.98 16.59
CA ASN A 2 15.36 -14.97 15.35
C ASN A 2 14.33 -13.86 15.51
N GLU A 3 14.70 -12.64 15.14
CA GLU A 3 13.70 -11.63 14.84
C GLU A 3 12.91 -12.18 13.66
N SER A 4 11.72 -12.64 13.95
CA SER A 4 10.79 -13.10 12.95
C SER A 4 10.58 -11.92 11.98
N ASN A 5 11.20 -11.98 10.79
CA ASN A 5 11.01 -11.04 9.69
C ASN A 5 9.59 -11.17 9.11
N TYR A 6 8.57 -11.06 9.97
CA TYR A 6 7.21 -10.92 9.52
C TYR A 6 7.09 -9.52 8.93
N PRO A 7 6.74 -9.42 7.64
CA PRO A 7 6.68 -8.13 7.01
C PRO A 7 5.53 -7.33 7.65
N THR A 8 5.81 -6.08 8.01
CA THR A 8 4.88 -5.25 8.78
C THR A 8 3.61 -4.98 7.97
N LEU A 9 2.47 -5.46 8.48
CA LEU A 9 1.15 -5.16 7.95
C LEU A 9 0.56 -3.95 8.67
N MET A 10 0.31 -2.88 7.92
CA MET A 10 -0.34 -1.67 8.41
C MET A 10 -1.81 -1.66 7.98
N HIS A 11 -2.69 -1.34 8.92
CA HIS A 11 -4.11 -1.16 8.66
C HIS A 11 -4.41 0.31 8.34
N VAL A 12 -5.15 0.54 7.26
CA VAL A 12 -5.50 1.87 6.74
C VAL A 12 -7.01 2.02 6.66
N GLU A 13 -7.57 2.91 7.48
CA GLU A 13 -9.02 3.00 7.66
C GLU A 13 -9.73 3.77 6.54
N ASN A 14 -9.07 4.73 5.90
CA ASN A 14 -9.68 5.61 4.91
C ASN A 14 -8.69 6.05 3.82
N ILE A 15 -9.24 6.59 2.72
CA ILE A 15 -8.48 6.97 1.52
C ILE A 15 -7.46 8.08 1.80
N ASN A 16 -7.79 9.06 2.65
CA ASN A 16 -6.88 10.17 2.97
C ASN A 16 -5.62 9.69 3.69
N SER A 17 -5.75 8.71 4.59
CA SER A 17 -4.61 8.06 5.24
C SER A 17 -3.74 7.31 4.23
N LEU A 18 -4.34 6.61 3.26
CA LEU A 18 -3.60 5.93 2.20
C LEU A 18 -2.81 6.93 1.33
N GLU A 19 -3.43 8.05 0.97
CA GLU A 19 -2.76 9.10 0.21
C GLU A 19 -1.61 9.75 0.98
N SER A 20 -1.76 9.94 2.29
CA SER A 20 -0.69 10.48 3.12
C SER A 20 0.53 9.54 3.15
N LEU A 21 0.29 8.23 3.22
CA LEU A 21 1.34 7.21 3.22
C LEU A 21 2.13 7.16 1.90
N LEU A 22 1.51 7.53 0.76
CA LEU A 22 2.22 7.56 -0.53
C LEU A 22 3.41 8.54 -0.56
N PHE A 23 3.43 9.51 0.34
CA PHE A 23 4.51 10.50 0.46
C PHE A 23 5.42 10.25 1.66
N ASP A 24 5.14 9.24 2.47
CA ASP A 24 5.91 8.90 3.65
C ASP A 24 7.03 7.94 3.29
N LYS A 25 8.28 8.37 3.54
CA LYS A 25 9.47 7.55 3.27
C LYS A 25 9.60 6.38 4.25
N ASP A 26 9.05 6.52 5.45
CA ASP A 26 9.09 5.47 6.46
C ASP A 26 8.08 4.35 6.16
N ALA A 27 7.21 4.56 5.16
CA ALA A 27 6.23 3.59 4.70
C ALA A 27 6.74 2.66 3.58
N GLU A 28 8.01 2.79 3.18
CA GLU A 28 8.66 1.88 2.23
C GLU A 28 8.65 0.42 2.72
N GLY A 29 8.34 -0.51 1.82
CA GLY A 29 8.31 -1.94 2.10
C GLY A 29 7.13 -2.42 2.96
N LEU A 30 6.17 -1.55 3.30
CA LEU A 30 5.00 -1.96 4.07
C LEU A 30 4.01 -2.78 3.24
N HIS A 31 3.34 -3.74 3.90
CA HIS A 31 2.08 -4.27 3.40
C HIS A 31 0.94 -3.47 4.00
N LEU A 32 -0.04 -3.11 3.18
CA LEU A 32 -1.20 -2.36 3.61
C LEU A 32 -2.47 -3.23 3.52
N PHE A 33 -3.33 -3.13 4.53
CA PHE A 33 -4.72 -3.57 4.46
C PHE A 33 -5.64 -2.36 4.58
N CYS A 34 -6.45 -2.10 3.56
CA CYS A 34 -7.38 -0.98 3.49
C CYS A 34 -8.81 -1.44 3.85
N SER A 35 -9.46 -0.75 4.78
CA SER A 35 -10.86 -1.01 5.17
C SER A 35 -11.90 -0.67 4.10
N PHE A 36 -11.48 -0.05 3.00
CA PHE A 36 -12.33 0.35 1.88
C PHE A 36 -12.03 -0.51 0.64
N ASN A 37 -12.93 -0.45 -0.33
CA ASN A 37 -12.85 -1.21 -1.57
C ASN A 37 -11.98 -0.50 -2.59
N ARG A 38 -11.31 -1.27 -3.46
CA ARG A 38 -10.45 -0.71 -4.51
C ARG A 38 -11.21 0.23 -5.47
N GLU A 39 -12.49 0.00 -5.71
CA GLU A 39 -13.35 0.79 -6.62
C GLU A 39 -13.68 2.18 -6.08
N GLU A 40 -13.47 2.42 -4.79
CA GLU A 40 -13.65 3.74 -4.18
C GLU A 40 -12.48 4.67 -4.51
N LEU A 41 -11.36 4.12 -4.99
CA LEU A 41 -10.20 4.90 -5.41
C LEU A 41 -10.39 5.45 -6.82
N ASN A 42 -9.97 6.71 -6.99
CA ASN A 42 -9.85 7.27 -8.33
C ASN A 42 -8.69 6.61 -9.11
N PRO A 43 -8.70 6.65 -10.45
CA PRO A 43 -7.65 6.04 -11.26
C PRO A 43 -6.25 6.60 -11.01
N GLU A 44 -6.14 7.86 -10.59
CA GLU A 44 -4.85 8.50 -10.31
C GLU A 44 -4.17 7.90 -9.08
N ILE A 45 -4.92 7.67 -8.00
CA ILE A 45 -4.42 7.01 -6.79
C ILE A 45 -4.02 5.57 -7.12
N ILE A 46 -4.82 4.85 -7.90
CA ILE A 46 -4.48 3.49 -8.33
C ILE A 46 -3.13 3.47 -9.06
N ASN A 47 -2.92 4.41 -9.99
CA ASN A 47 -1.66 4.54 -10.72
C ASN A 47 -0.47 4.86 -9.78
N LYS A 48 -0.67 5.74 -8.80
CA LYS A 48 0.35 6.04 -7.77
C LYS A 48 0.67 4.81 -6.93
N LEU A 49 -0.33 4.03 -6.52
CA LEU A 49 -0.14 2.79 -5.75
C LEU A 49 0.61 1.73 -6.56
N GLN A 50 0.32 1.58 -7.85
CA GLN A 50 1.03 0.66 -8.74
C GLN A 50 2.53 0.95 -8.86
N HIS A 51 2.93 2.20 -8.65
CA HIS A 51 4.33 2.65 -8.71
C HIS A 51 4.87 3.08 -7.34
N SER A 52 4.21 2.66 -6.26
CA SER A 52 4.62 2.97 -4.89
C SER A 52 5.72 2.02 -4.41
N GLN A 53 6.29 2.36 -3.26
CA GLN A 53 7.31 1.56 -2.59
C GLN A 53 6.72 0.52 -1.61
N PHE A 54 5.40 0.32 -1.61
CA PHE A 54 4.76 -0.70 -0.79
C PHE A 54 5.00 -2.10 -1.34
N ASN A 55 5.05 -3.11 -0.48
CA ASN A 55 5.15 -4.50 -0.92
C ASN A 55 3.83 -5.05 -1.44
N SER A 56 2.72 -4.71 -0.79
CA SER A 56 1.37 -4.99 -1.31
C SER A 56 0.33 -4.09 -0.65
N ILE A 57 -0.78 -3.88 -1.34
CA ILE A 57 -1.96 -3.17 -0.83
C ILE A 57 -3.16 -4.08 -1.05
N SER A 58 -3.80 -4.51 0.03
CA SER A 58 -5.02 -5.32 0.00
C SER A 58 -6.23 -4.49 0.42
N PHE A 59 -7.40 -4.81 -0.12
CA PHE A 59 -8.63 -4.05 0.07
C PHE A 59 -9.73 -4.94 0.65
N ASN A 60 -10.73 -4.33 1.27
CA ASN A 60 -11.82 -5.05 1.93
C ASN A 60 -12.62 -5.99 1.00
N ASN A 61 -12.67 -5.68 -0.31
CA ASN A 61 -13.31 -6.52 -1.31
C ASN A 61 -12.40 -7.62 -1.91
N ALA A 62 -11.39 -8.06 -1.16
CA ALA A 62 -10.45 -9.11 -1.55
C ALA A 62 -9.64 -8.81 -2.83
N LYS A 63 -9.60 -7.55 -3.27
CA LYS A 63 -8.69 -7.09 -4.32
C LYS A 63 -7.35 -6.71 -3.72
N ALA A 64 -6.31 -6.75 -4.54
CA ALA A 64 -4.98 -6.30 -4.15
C ALA A 64 -4.27 -5.58 -5.30
N ILE A 65 -3.34 -4.70 -4.94
CA ILE A 65 -2.32 -4.13 -5.81
C ILE A 65 -0.97 -4.63 -5.31
N TYR A 66 -0.18 -5.19 -6.22
CA TYR A 66 1.22 -5.50 -5.99
C TYR A 66 2.02 -4.49 -6.81
N PRO A 67 2.62 -3.47 -6.16
CA PRO A 67 3.35 -2.45 -6.88
C PRO A 67 4.55 -3.02 -7.64
N ASP A 68 4.93 -2.37 -8.74
CA ASP A 68 6.09 -2.77 -9.54
C ASP A 68 7.42 -2.59 -8.78
N GLY A 69 7.39 -1.95 -7.60
CA GLY A 69 8.55 -1.47 -6.87
C GLY A 69 9.07 -0.14 -7.43
N PRO A 70 10.10 0.46 -6.80
CA PRO A 70 10.76 1.63 -7.37
C PRO A 70 11.28 1.27 -8.77
N ARG A 71 10.89 2.06 -9.78
CA ARG A 71 11.56 2.00 -11.08
C ARG A 71 12.97 2.54 -10.87
N ASP A 72 13.97 1.67 -10.96
CA ASP A 72 15.37 2.10 -11.11
C ASP A 72 15.44 2.99 -12.37
N THR A 73 15.47 4.31 -12.19
CA THR A 73 15.76 5.30 -13.24
C THR A 73 16.96 6.12 -12.84
#